data_AF-A0A244CN12-F1
#
_entry.id   AF-A0A244CN12-F1
#
_cell.length_a   1.000
_cell.length_b   1.000
_cell.length_c   1.000
_cell.angle_alpha   90.00
_cell.angle_beta   90.00
_cell.angle_gamma   90.00
#
_symmetry.space_group_name_H-M   'P 1'
#
loop_
_entity.id
_entity.type
_entity.pdbx_description
1 polymer ?
#
loop_
_entity_poly.entity_id
_entity_poly.type
_entity_poly.pdbx_seq_one_letter_code
_entity_poly.pdbx_strand_id
1 'polypeptide(L)'
;MSIGTIKQLSSSVLSSGSLWDLKNQKELAGLKPPELLMGVRTDLLQGDVSREWCKWIIEQFIDHDFINSEVSFIKIYKEVSKSLTILLGKQIDDDDKKLIGKHLSNLVLERVEFFKEEQQRRKGITREIKEELLSIYGASPRCWLTGYKFSKEAVFNFTASKLDKVNLILPTYIDRYRPIGVKERDISIEVDHLYPFSLGGKDCIDNYRLICGWANKVKSNHVTGYSFGTKPSGKNKLYPKSYYYWVLRTIGLKRKCEVPNCKNNIYNSELTVTSSLGASKSINPVSMMVICKDHDTLNKRYLKRDTLE
;
A
#
# COMPACT_ATOMS: atom_id res chain seq x y z
N MET A 1 -31.87 -9.52 3.89
CA MET A 1 -30.74 -9.55 2.93
C MET A 1 -31.34 -9.36 1.54
N SER A 2 -30.89 -8.38 0.74
CA SER A 2 -31.58 -8.07 -0.52
C SER A 2 -31.37 -9.16 -1.57
N ILE A 3 -32.33 -9.33 -2.49
CA ILE A 3 -32.22 -10.25 -3.65
C ILE A 3 -30.94 -9.95 -4.46
N GLY A 4 -30.54 -8.68 -4.53
CA GLY A 4 -29.28 -8.26 -5.16
C GLY A 4 -28.03 -8.85 -4.50
N THR A 5 -27.97 -8.91 -3.16
CA THR A 5 -26.85 -9.53 -2.42
C THR A 5 -26.75 -11.03 -2.71
N ILE A 6 -27.88 -11.73 -2.77
CA ILE A 6 -27.91 -13.18 -3.07
C ILE A 6 -27.43 -13.41 -4.51
N LYS A 7 -27.95 -12.64 -5.48
CA LYS A 7 -27.55 -12.75 -6.89
C LYS A 7 -26.04 -12.52 -7.08
N GLN A 8 -25.48 -11.51 -6.41
CA GLN A 8 -24.04 -11.19 -6.48
C GLN A 8 -23.14 -12.32 -5.94
N LEU A 9 -23.55 -12.96 -4.84
CA LEU A 9 -22.83 -14.11 -4.30
C LEU A 9 -22.89 -15.30 -5.27
N SER A 10 -24.04 -15.53 -5.91
CA SER A 10 -24.24 -16.61 -6.88
C SER A 10 -23.50 -16.40 -8.21
N SER A 11 -23.28 -15.16 -8.64
CA SER A 11 -22.53 -14.80 -9.86
C SER A 11 -21.01 -14.58 -9.64
N SER A 12 -20.51 -14.92 -8.44
CA SER A 12 -19.10 -14.73 -8.07
C SER A 12 -18.19 -15.89 -8.56
N VAL A 13 -16.91 -15.82 -8.20
CA VAL A 13 -15.75 -16.70 -8.58
C VAL A 13 -16.03 -18.22 -8.65
N LEU A 14 -17.15 -18.69 -8.11
CA LEU A 14 -17.58 -20.09 -8.09
C LEU A 14 -18.28 -20.56 -9.38
N SER A 15 -18.65 -19.68 -10.32
CA SER A 15 -19.20 -20.08 -11.63
C SER A 15 -18.16 -19.93 -12.75
N SER A 16 -17.47 -21.02 -13.08
CA SER A 16 -16.36 -21.06 -14.04
C SER A 16 -16.72 -20.62 -15.46
N GLY A 17 -17.98 -20.79 -15.88
CA GLY A 17 -18.46 -20.44 -17.23
C GLY A 17 -18.75 -18.96 -17.47
N SER A 18 -18.81 -18.12 -16.42
CA SER A 18 -19.24 -16.72 -16.52
C SER A 18 -18.12 -15.69 -16.35
N LEU A 19 -16.90 -16.12 -16.04
CA LEU A 19 -15.79 -15.21 -15.68
C LEU A 19 -15.37 -14.29 -16.84
N TRP A 20 -15.38 -14.82 -18.07
CA TRP A 20 -15.02 -14.11 -19.31
C TRP A 20 -16.25 -13.72 -20.16
N ASP A 21 -17.40 -13.51 -19.53
CA ASP A 21 -18.64 -13.16 -20.22
C ASP A 21 -19.04 -11.69 -19.98
N LEU A 22 -19.12 -10.91 -21.07
CA LEU A 22 -19.40 -9.46 -20.99
C LEU A 22 -20.78 -9.15 -20.41
N LYS A 23 -21.78 -10.01 -20.66
CA LYS A 23 -23.14 -9.80 -20.14
C LYS A 23 -23.15 -9.92 -18.62
N ASN A 24 -22.50 -10.96 -18.09
CA ASN A 24 -22.33 -11.15 -16.65
C ASN A 24 -21.52 -10.02 -16.03
N GLN A 25 -20.46 -9.52 -16.68
CA GLN A 25 -19.72 -8.36 -16.20
C GLN A 25 -20.57 -7.09 -16.13
N LYS A 26 -21.44 -6.84 -17.13
CA LYS A 26 -22.40 -5.72 -17.10
C LYS A 26 -23.41 -5.85 -15.97
N GLU A 27 -23.94 -7.05 -15.75
CA GLU A 27 -24.86 -7.31 -14.63
C GLU A 27 -24.16 -7.08 -13.28
N LEU A 28 -22.92 -7.55 -13.13
CA LEU A 28 -22.11 -7.34 -11.93
C LEU A 28 -21.77 -5.86 -11.68
N ALA A 29 -21.43 -5.11 -12.72
CA ALA A 29 -21.08 -3.69 -12.62
C ALA A 29 -22.23 -2.82 -12.08
N GLY A 30 -23.49 -3.23 -12.30
CA GLY A 30 -24.67 -2.57 -11.76
C GLY A 30 -24.95 -2.89 -10.28
N LEU A 31 -24.24 -3.86 -9.69
CA LEU A 31 -24.42 -4.26 -8.30
C LEU A 31 -23.45 -3.52 -7.39
N LYS A 32 -23.98 -2.87 -6.35
CA LYS A 32 -23.13 -2.38 -5.26
C LYS A 32 -22.47 -3.57 -4.55
N PRO A 33 -21.18 -3.49 -4.17
CA PRO A 33 -20.56 -4.48 -3.29
C PRO A 33 -21.41 -4.71 -2.03
N PRO A 34 -21.41 -5.91 -1.42
CA PRO A 34 -22.18 -6.17 -0.22
C PRO A 34 -21.50 -5.52 0.99
N GLU A 35 -21.63 -4.19 1.13
CA GLU A 35 -20.95 -3.35 2.12
C GLU A 35 -21.14 -3.88 3.56
N LEU A 36 -22.32 -4.41 3.88
CA LEU A 36 -22.62 -5.02 5.18
C LEU A 36 -21.72 -6.23 5.50
N LEU A 37 -21.34 -7.01 4.49
CA LEU A 37 -20.43 -8.15 4.67
C LEU A 37 -18.96 -7.71 4.73
N MET A 38 -18.65 -6.51 4.23
CA MET A 38 -17.31 -5.92 4.26
C MET A 38 -17.04 -5.13 5.55
N GLY A 39 -18.09 -4.62 6.19
CA GLY A 39 -18.03 -3.94 7.48
C GLY A 39 -17.05 -2.76 7.47
N VAL A 40 -16.20 -2.68 8.50
CA VAL A 40 -15.20 -1.60 8.70
C VAL A 40 -14.07 -1.56 7.66
N ARG A 41 -14.13 -2.41 6.62
CA ARG A 41 -13.17 -2.47 5.52
C ARG A 41 -13.67 -1.88 4.22
N THR A 42 -14.96 -1.56 4.12
CA THR A 42 -15.57 -0.97 2.92
C THR A 42 -14.80 0.26 2.44
N ASP A 43 -14.55 1.24 3.30
CA ASP A 43 -13.88 2.50 2.92
C ASP A 43 -12.45 2.28 2.43
N LEU A 44 -11.71 1.36 3.06
CA LEU A 44 -10.34 1.05 2.68
C LEU A 44 -10.30 0.42 1.29
N LEU A 45 -11.15 -0.58 1.06
CA LEU A 45 -11.20 -1.32 -0.20
C LEU A 45 -11.72 -0.43 -1.33
N GLN A 46 -12.80 0.31 -1.09
CA GLN A 46 -13.35 1.26 -2.05
C GLN A 46 -12.37 2.38 -2.37
N GLY A 47 -11.66 2.91 -1.35
CA GLY A 47 -10.64 3.94 -1.53
C GLY A 47 -9.46 3.46 -2.37
N ASP A 48 -8.97 2.24 -2.14
CA ASP A 48 -7.87 1.65 -2.91
C ASP A 48 -8.29 1.34 -4.36
N VAL A 49 -9.52 0.83 -4.60
CA VAL A 49 -10.06 0.66 -5.96
C VAL A 49 -10.17 2.02 -6.67
N SER A 50 -10.74 3.01 -5.99
CA SER A 50 -10.95 4.35 -6.57
C SER A 50 -9.61 5.00 -6.95
N ARG A 51 -8.56 4.80 -6.14
CA ARG A 51 -7.20 5.30 -6.46
C ARG A 51 -6.63 4.64 -7.72
N GLU A 52 -6.78 3.33 -7.88
CA GLU A 52 -6.32 2.65 -9.12
C GLU A 52 -7.12 3.10 -10.35
N TRP A 53 -8.45 3.23 -10.23
CA TRP A 53 -9.27 3.74 -11.33
C TRP A 53 -8.92 5.17 -11.71
N CYS A 54 -8.78 6.08 -10.73
CA CYS A 54 -8.35 7.46 -11.00
C CYS A 54 -6.97 7.49 -11.65
N LYS A 55 -6.04 6.64 -11.21
CA LYS A 55 -4.72 6.52 -11.85
C LYS A 55 -4.86 6.13 -13.33
N TRP A 56 -5.60 5.07 -13.64
CA TRP A 56 -5.80 4.65 -15.05
C TRP A 56 -6.53 5.71 -15.87
N ILE A 57 -7.51 6.39 -15.27
CA ILE A 57 -8.23 7.49 -15.92
C ILE A 57 -7.28 8.64 -16.25
N ILE A 58 -6.35 9.00 -15.37
CA ILE A 58 -5.37 10.06 -15.65
C ILE A 58 -4.36 9.60 -16.71
N GLU A 59 -3.82 8.39 -16.55
CA GLU A 59 -2.80 7.82 -17.44
C GLU A 59 -3.28 7.68 -18.89
N GLN A 60 -4.58 7.49 -19.13
CA GLN A 60 -5.13 7.41 -20.49
C GLN A 60 -4.97 8.71 -21.31
N PHE A 61 -4.80 9.87 -20.64
CA PHE A 61 -4.64 11.17 -21.30
C PHE A 61 -3.18 11.57 -21.50
N ILE A 62 -2.24 10.71 -21.09
CA ILE A 62 -0.81 10.95 -21.27
C ILE A 62 -0.43 10.48 -22.67
N ASP A 63 -0.16 11.44 -23.55
CA ASP A 63 0.44 11.16 -24.86
C ASP A 63 1.95 10.88 -24.69
N HIS A 64 2.48 9.88 -25.39
CA HIS A 64 3.91 9.60 -25.42
C HIS A 64 4.74 10.79 -25.92
N ASP A 65 4.19 11.60 -26.82
CA ASP A 65 4.86 12.80 -27.31
C ASP A 65 5.06 13.84 -26.20
N PHE A 66 4.16 13.90 -25.21
CA PHE A 66 4.28 14.82 -24.08
C PHE A 66 5.50 14.50 -23.22
N ILE A 67 5.90 13.23 -23.15
CA ILE A 67 7.06 12.76 -22.39
C ILE A 67 8.35 13.12 -23.14
N ASN A 68 8.36 12.99 -24.47
CA ASN A 68 9.57 13.14 -25.29
C ASN A 68 9.84 14.57 -25.81
N SER A 69 8.92 15.51 -25.60
CA SER A 69 9.05 16.88 -26.10
C SER A 69 8.66 17.91 -25.03
N GLU A 70 9.15 19.14 -25.13
CA GLU A 70 8.61 20.23 -24.32
C GLU A 70 7.12 20.41 -24.61
N VAL A 71 6.32 20.40 -23.54
CA VAL A 71 4.86 20.48 -23.63
C VAL A 71 4.40 21.52 -22.63
N SER A 72 3.55 22.43 -23.08
CA SER A 72 2.92 23.42 -22.22
C SER A 72 1.59 22.88 -21.68
N PHE A 73 1.18 23.42 -20.53
CA PHE A 73 -0.15 23.18 -19.97
C PHE A 73 -1.27 23.40 -21.03
N ILE A 74 -1.14 24.44 -21.87
CA ILE A 74 -2.13 24.77 -22.90
C ILE A 74 -2.30 23.63 -23.91
N LYS A 75 -1.19 23.01 -24.34
CA LYS A 75 -1.23 21.87 -25.27
C LYS A 75 -1.89 20.66 -24.63
N ILE A 76 -1.53 20.34 -23.38
CA ILE A 76 -2.18 19.26 -22.61
C ILE A 76 -3.68 19.52 -22.44
N TYR A 77 -4.05 20.74 -22.04
CA TYR A 77 -5.44 21.12 -21.82
C TYR A 77 -6.30 21.00 -23.08
N LYS A 78 -5.75 21.39 -24.23
CA LYS A 78 -6.44 21.25 -25.51
C LYS A 78 -6.73 19.78 -25.85
N GLU A 79 -5.74 18.90 -25.70
CA GLU A 79 -5.91 17.47 -26.01
C GLU A 79 -6.83 16.77 -24.99
N VAL A 80 -6.68 17.07 -23.69
CA VAL A 80 -7.58 16.56 -22.65
C VAL A 80 -9.03 16.99 -22.93
N SER A 81 -9.26 18.26 -23.23
CA SER A 81 -10.61 18.80 -23.50
C SER A 81 -11.24 18.15 -24.74
N LYS A 82 -10.45 17.91 -25.79
CA LYS A 82 -10.88 17.20 -27.00
C LYS A 82 -11.29 15.76 -26.65
N SER A 83 -10.47 15.04 -25.89
CA SER A 83 -10.76 13.67 -25.46
C SER A 83 -11.98 13.59 -24.54
N LEU A 84 -12.15 14.54 -23.60
CA LEU A 84 -13.34 14.63 -22.75
C LEU A 84 -14.62 14.85 -23.55
N THR A 85 -14.56 15.67 -24.61
CA THR A 85 -15.70 15.89 -25.50
C THR A 85 -16.14 14.59 -26.18
N ILE A 86 -15.18 13.76 -26.59
CA ILE A 86 -15.46 12.44 -27.19
C ILE A 86 -16.03 11.47 -26.16
N LEU A 87 -15.41 11.38 -24.98
CA LEU A 87 -15.77 10.42 -23.94
C LEU A 87 -17.13 10.71 -23.30
N LEU A 88 -17.38 11.98 -22.98
CA LEU A 88 -18.55 12.40 -22.21
C LEU A 88 -19.69 12.87 -23.11
N GLY A 89 -19.40 13.34 -24.33
CA GLY A 89 -20.41 13.80 -25.27
C GLY A 89 -21.34 14.85 -24.63
N LYS A 90 -22.65 14.61 -24.70
CA LYS A 90 -23.69 15.47 -24.09
C LYS A 90 -24.14 15.01 -22.69
N GLN A 91 -23.43 14.06 -22.07
CA GLN A 91 -23.82 13.51 -20.77
C GLN A 91 -23.62 14.51 -19.62
N ILE A 92 -22.72 15.47 -19.81
CA ILE A 92 -22.46 16.57 -18.87
C ILE A 92 -22.43 17.90 -19.61
N ASP A 93 -22.68 19.00 -18.90
CA ASP A 93 -22.62 20.34 -19.48
C ASP A 93 -21.18 20.77 -19.79
N ASP A 94 -21.05 21.86 -20.55
CA ASP A 94 -19.75 22.32 -21.03
C ASP A 94 -18.93 23.04 -19.95
N ASP A 95 -19.55 23.52 -18.87
CA ASP A 95 -18.83 24.18 -17.79
C ASP A 95 -18.19 23.16 -16.84
N ASP A 96 -18.89 22.06 -16.55
CA ASP A 96 -18.35 20.90 -15.87
C ASP A 96 -17.22 20.26 -16.67
N LYS A 97 -17.34 20.14 -18.00
CA LYS A 97 -16.23 19.66 -18.85
C LYS A 97 -14.99 20.53 -18.73
N LYS A 98 -15.13 21.86 -18.71
CA LYS A 98 -14.00 22.78 -18.54
C LYS A 98 -13.36 22.61 -17.18
N LEU A 99 -14.17 22.49 -16.12
CA LEU A 99 -13.67 22.29 -14.75
C LEU A 99 -12.89 20.97 -14.64
N ILE A 100 -13.49 19.87 -15.09
CA ILE A 100 -12.86 18.55 -15.10
C ILE A 100 -11.60 18.58 -15.96
N GLY A 101 -11.67 19.17 -17.15
CA GLY A 101 -10.55 19.32 -18.08
C GLY A 101 -9.38 20.03 -17.41
N LYS A 102 -9.62 21.15 -16.73
CA LYS A 102 -8.56 21.90 -16.05
C LYS A 102 -7.88 21.07 -14.97
N HIS A 103 -8.65 20.41 -14.11
CA HIS A 103 -8.11 19.57 -13.05
C HIS A 103 -7.32 18.37 -13.60
N LEU A 104 -7.88 17.69 -14.59
CA LEU A 104 -7.25 16.54 -15.22
C LEU A 104 -5.96 16.93 -15.94
N SER A 105 -5.93 18.08 -16.64
CA SER A 105 -4.72 18.57 -17.30
C SER A 105 -3.59 18.90 -16.34
N ASN A 106 -3.89 19.44 -15.15
CA ASN A 106 -2.87 19.64 -14.11
C ASN A 106 -2.26 18.30 -13.68
N LEU A 107 -3.10 17.30 -13.40
CA LEU A 107 -2.64 15.96 -13.00
C LEU A 107 -1.82 15.27 -14.10
N VAL A 108 -2.23 15.43 -15.37
CA VAL A 108 -1.49 14.93 -16.53
C VAL A 108 -0.14 15.64 -16.64
N LEU A 109 -0.11 16.97 -16.49
CA LEU A 109 1.13 17.74 -16.54
C LEU A 109 2.11 17.29 -15.44
N GLU A 110 1.66 17.21 -14.19
CA GLU A 110 2.49 16.73 -13.06
C GLU A 110 3.06 15.33 -13.35
N ARG A 111 2.26 14.45 -13.97
CA ARG A 111 2.69 13.09 -14.30
C ARG A 111 3.69 13.05 -15.46
N VAL A 112 3.51 13.89 -16.47
CA VAL A 112 4.43 14.04 -17.60
C VAL A 112 5.76 14.63 -17.15
N GLU A 113 5.73 15.70 -16.35
CA GLU A 113 6.91 16.31 -15.73
C GLU A 113 7.67 15.26 -14.91
N PHE A 114 6.96 14.45 -14.12
CA PHE A 114 7.58 13.33 -13.43
C PHE A 114 8.27 12.35 -14.38
N PHE A 115 7.65 11.91 -15.48
CA PHE A 115 8.30 10.97 -16.41
C PHE A 115 9.54 11.56 -17.10
N LYS A 116 9.56 12.88 -17.33
CA LYS A 116 10.75 13.59 -17.82
C LYS A 116 11.84 13.63 -16.75
N GLU A 117 11.44 13.92 -15.52
CA GLU A 117 12.33 13.95 -14.36
C GLU A 117 12.78 12.56 -13.90
N GLU A 118 12.09 11.47 -14.27
CA GLU A 118 12.49 10.09 -13.94
C GLU A 118 13.85 9.73 -14.59
N GLN A 119 14.28 10.50 -15.59
CA GLN A 119 15.66 10.46 -16.10
C GLN A 119 16.70 11.01 -15.09
N GLN A 120 16.26 11.73 -14.04
CA GLN A 120 17.10 12.21 -12.95
C GLN A 120 17.32 11.09 -11.92
N ARG A 121 18.58 10.88 -11.53
CA ARG A 121 18.95 9.88 -10.53
C ARG A 121 18.35 10.25 -9.18
N ARG A 122 17.68 9.28 -8.54
CA ARG A 122 17.25 9.35 -7.12
C ARG A 122 18.39 9.88 -6.25
N LYS A 123 18.12 10.86 -5.39
CA LYS A 123 19.13 11.36 -4.46
C LYS A 123 19.40 10.30 -3.39
N GLY A 124 20.68 10.09 -3.08
CA GLY A 124 21.07 9.24 -1.97
C GLY A 124 20.60 9.83 -0.64
N ILE A 125 20.19 8.98 0.30
CA ILE A 125 19.88 9.42 1.67
C ILE A 125 21.19 9.71 2.38
N THR A 126 21.42 10.99 2.69
CA THR A 126 22.63 11.45 3.37
C THR A 126 22.61 11.13 4.87
N ARG A 127 23.74 11.31 5.56
CA ARG A 127 23.82 11.06 7.00
C ARG A 127 22.99 12.08 7.79
N GLU A 128 22.97 13.32 7.33
CA GLU A 128 22.24 14.44 7.95
C GLU A 128 20.73 14.15 7.95
N ILE A 129 20.19 13.67 6.82
CA ILE A 129 18.77 13.26 6.72
C ILE A 129 18.45 12.12 7.71
N LYS A 130 19.37 11.17 7.90
CA LYS A 130 19.16 10.07 8.84
C LYS A 130 19.14 10.56 10.29
N GLU A 131 20.04 11.46 10.65
CA GLU A 131 20.11 12.06 11.98
C GLU A 131 18.87 12.91 12.26
N GLU A 132 18.41 13.70 11.27
CA GLU A 132 17.16 14.45 11.36
C GLU A 132 15.93 13.53 11.56
N LEU A 133 15.82 12.46 10.79
CA LEU A 133 14.74 11.47 10.95
C LEU A 133 14.75 10.81 12.33
N LEU A 134 15.94 10.47 12.86
CA LEU A 134 16.05 9.94 14.22
C LEU A 134 15.61 10.96 15.26
N SER A 135 15.96 12.24 15.08
CA SER A 135 15.52 13.33 15.96
C SER A 135 13.99 13.45 16.00
N ILE A 136 13.33 13.40 14.83
CA ILE A 136 11.86 13.44 14.70
C ILE A 136 11.19 12.26 15.42
N TYR A 137 11.78 11.06 15.34
CA TYR A 137 11.19 9.84 15.94
C TYR A 137 11.54 9.65 17.42
N GLY A 138 12.53 10.40 17.92
CA GLY A 138 12.94 10.39 19.32
C GLY A 138 13.73 9.15 19.75
N ALA A 139 13.90 8.99 21.07
CA ALA A 139 14.83 8.03 21.67
C ALA A 139 14.47 6.53 21.49
N SER A 140 13.23 6.23 21.12
CA SER A 140 12.75 4.85 20.93
C SER A 140 12.03 4.73 19.59
N PRO A 141 12.76 4.89 18.46
CA PRO A 141 12.14 4.93 17.15
C PRO A 141 11.46 3.59 16.83
N ARG A 142 10.31 3.69 16.16
CA ARG A 142 9.54 2.53 15.69
C ARG A 142 9.29 2.63 14.21
N CYS A 143 9.14 1.49 13.55
CA CYS A 143 8.72 1.43 12.16
C CYS A 143 7.36 2.11 11.98
N TRP A 144 7.30 3.10 11.09
CA TRP A 144 6.10 3.89 10.83
C TRP A 144 4.90 3.08 10.29
N LEU A 145 5.16 1.89 9.72
CA LEU A 145 4.13 1.02 9.14
C LEU A 145 3.71 -0.16 10.03
N THR A 146 4.54 -0.59 10.97
CA THR A 146 4.28 -1.82 11.75
C THR A 146 4.35 -1.62 13.26
N GLY A 147 4.92 -0.52 13.72
CA GLY A 147 5.24 -0.27 15.13
C GLY A 147 6.41 -1.10 15.67
N TYR A 148 7.11 -1.86 14.81
CA TYR A 148 8.33 -2.60 15.19
C TYR A 148 9.32 -1.70 15.91
N LYS A 149 9.74 -2.08 17.12
CA LYS A 149 10.69 -1.29 17.90
C LYS A 149 12.11 -1.60 17.44
N PHE A 150 12.81 -0.58 16.94
CA PHE A 150 14.21 -0.77 16.56
C PHE A 150 15.08 -0.98 17.79
N SER A 151 16.02 -1.92 17.69
CA SER A 151 17.01 -2.15 18.74
C SER A 151 18.06 -1.03 18.76
N LYS A 152 18.84 -0.92 19.83
CA LYS A 152 19.90 0.09 19.94
C LYS A 152 20.95 -0.10 18.84
N GLU A 153 21.26 -1.35 18.52
CA GLU A 153 22.15 -1.75 17.45
C GLU A 153 21.62 -1.33 16.08
N ALA A 154 20.31 -1.49 15.84
CA ALA A 154 19.69 -1.05 14.57
C ALA A 154 19.71 0.48 14.43
N VAL A 155 19.50 1.21 15.53
CA VAL A 155 19.61 2.68 15.55
C VAL A 155 21.04 3.13 15.30
N PHE A 156 22.03 2.51 15.95
CA PHE A 156 23.44 2.78 15.73
C PHE A 156 23.86 2.48 14.28
N ASN A 157 23.52 1.30 13.77
CA ASN A 157 23.83 0.88 12.40
C ASN A 157 23.22 1.77 11.32
N PHE A 158 22.16 2.51 11.63
CA PHE A 158 21.48 3.36 10.67
C PHE A 158 22.37 4.52 10.20
N THR A 159 23.08 5.15 11.15
CA THR A 159 24.01 6.28 10.90
C THR A 159 25.47 5.86 10.82
N ALA A 160 25.83 4.68 11.34
CA ALA A 160 27.20 4.15 11.30
C ALA A 160 27.71 3.91 9.86
N SER A 161 29.04 4.03 9.71
CA SER A 161 29.74 3.61 8.50
C SER A 161 29.65 2.10 8.32
N LYS A 162 29.89 1.59 7.11
CA LYS A 162 29.81 0.13 6.83
C LYS A 162 30.76 -0.69 7.72
N LEU A 163 31.94 -0.13 8.06
CA LEU A 163 32.97 -0.82 8.85
C LEU A 163 32.61 -0.89 10.33
N ASP A 164 31.83 0.09 10.83
CA ASP A 164 31.49 0.18 12.26
C ASP A 164 30.21 -0.60 12.61
N LYS A 165 29.48 -1.12 11.62
CA LYS A 165 28.22 -1.81 11.86
C LYS A 165 28.40 -3.04 12.74
N VAL A 166 27.50 -3.18 13.71
CA VAL A 166 27.44 -4.34 14.60
C VAL A 166 26.36 -5.32 14.11
N ASN A 167 26.45 -6.57 14.53
CA ASN A 167 25.43 -7.58 14.16
C ASN A 167 24.10 -7.31 14.87
N LEU A 168 22.98 -7.46 14.16
CA LEU A 168 21.66 -7.41 14.76
C LEU A 168 21.24 -8.78 15.29
N ILE A 169 20.62 -8.80 16.46
CA ILE A 169 20.09 -10.03 17.07
C ILE A 169 18.77 -10.40 16.39
N LEU A 170 18.75 -11.56 15.74
CA LEU A 170 17.55 -12.08 15.08
C LEU A 170 16.61 -12.76 16.08
N PRO A 171 15.29 -12.60 15.92
CA PRO A 171 14.33 -13.25 16.80
C PRO A 171 14.30 -14.76 16.55
N THR A 172 14.14 -15.54 17.62
CA THR A 172 13.97 -17.00 17.55
C THR A 172 12.66 -17.40 16.87
N TYR A 173 11.62 -16.58 17.06
CA TYR A 173 10.28 -16.84 16.56
C TYR A 173 9.75 -15.69 15.70
N ILE A 174 9.02 -16.03 14.65
CA ILE A 174 8.58 -15.13 13.59
C ILE A 174 7.06 -15.17 13.49
N ASP A 175 6.41 -14.00 13.48
CA ASP A 175 4.99 -13.88 13.18
C ASP A 175 4.74 -14.27 11.71
N ARG A 176 3.95 -15.32 11.47
CA ARG A 176 3.64 -15.81 10.12
C ARG A 176 2.93 -14.79 9.23
N TYR A 177 2.22 -13.80 9.78
CA TYR A 177 1.54 -12.76 9.00
C TYR A 177 2.40 -11.52 8.75
N ARG A 178 3.46 -11.37 9.55
CA ARG A 178 4.42 -10.28 9.46
C ARG A 178 5.82 -10.86 9.76
N PRO A 179 6.42 -11.58 8.80
CA PRO A 179 7.64 -12.34 9.06
C PRO A 179 8.89 -11.44 9.10
N ILE A 180 8.94 -10.56 10.09
CA ILE A 180 10.07 -9.67 10.38
C ILE A 180 11.13 -10.46 11.13
N GLY A 181 12.39 -10.31 10.71
CA GLY A 181 13.53 -10.98 11.32
C GLY A 181 13.86 -12.34 10.72
N VAL A 182 13.25 -12.70 9.58
CA VAL A 182 13.72 -13.85 8.78
C VAL A 182 15.14 -13.56 8.29
N LYS A 183 15.40 -12.34 7.81
CA LYS A 183 16.74 -11.85 7.46
C LYS A 183 17.11 -10.66 8.33
N GLU A 184 18.41 -10.42 8.52
CA GLU A 184 18.92 -9.28 9.29
C GLU A 184 18.42 -7.93 8.77
N ARG A 185 18.34 -7.79 7.44
CA ARG A 185 17.75 -6.63 6.78
C ARG A 185 16.33 -6.34 7.26
N ASP A 186 15.54 -7.36 7.58
CA ASP A 186 14.13 -7.17 7.95
C ASP A 186 13.95 -6.35 9.23
N ILE A 187 14.93 -6.38 10.14
CA ILE A 187 14.95 -5.66 11.43
C ILE A 187 15.84 -4.41 11.41
N SER A 188 16.50 -4.14 10.28
CA SER A 188 17.26 -2.90 10.06
C SER A 188 16.33 -1.71 9.81
N ILE A 189 16.82 -0.50 10.11
CA ILE A 189 16.14 0.76 9.77
C ILE A 189 16.43 1.10 8.30
N GLU A 190 15.38 1.35 7.53
CA GLU A 190 15.43 1.87 6.16
C GLU A 190 14.60 3.16 6.06
N VAL A 191 14.96 4.03 5.11
CA VAL A 191 14.15 5.20 4.76
C VAL A 191 13.32 4.87 3.55
N ASP A 192 12.02 5.13 3.66
CA ASP A 192 11.07 4.94 2.57
C ASP A 192 10.24 6.18 2.35
N HIS A 193 9.74 6.33 1.13
CA HIS A 193 8.87 7.43 0.76
C HIS A 193 7.40 7.09 1.07
N LEU A 194 6.65 8.04 1.65
CA LEU A 194 5.20 7.91 1.80
C LEU A 194 4.53 7.72 0.45
N TYR A 195 4.85 8.60 -0.50
CA TYR A 195 4.53 8.44 -1.90
C TYR A 195 5.80 8.01 -2.65
N PRO A 196 5.83 6.80 -3.27
CA PRO A 196 7.04 6.25 -3.87
C PRO A 196 7.67 7.18 -4.91
N PHE A 197 9.00 7.28 -4.90
CA PHE A 197 9.75 8.06 -5.90
C PHE A 197 9.37 7.67 -7.34
N SER A 198 9.28 6.36 -7.63
CA SER A 198 8.89 5.85 -8.97
C SER A 198 7.46 6.19 -9.41
N LEU A 199 6.69 6.85 -8.55
CA LEU A 199 5.34 7.35 -8.87
C LEU A 199 5.25 8.89 -8.81
N GLY A 200 6.34 9.62 -8.57
CA GLY A 200 6.34 11.07 -8.37
C GLY A 200 6.60 11.54 -6.95
N GLY A 201 7.05 10.64 -6.08
CA GLY A 201 7.48 10.99 -4.72
C GLY A 201 8.69 11.90 -4.70
N LYS A 202 8.61 13.04 -3.99
CA LYS A 202 9.74 13.94 -3.81
C LYS A 202 10.76 13.39 -2.81
N ASP A 203 12.04 13.64 -3.07
CA ASP A 203 13.17 13.34 -2.18
C ASP A 203 13.29 14.42 -1.08
N CYS A 204 12.34 14.46 -0.15
CA CYS A 204 12.30 15.43 0.95
C CYS A 204 11.90 14.80 2.29
N ILE A 205 12.27 15.46 3.39
CA ILE A 205 12.01 14.99 4.76
C ILE A 205 10.52 14.71 5.02
N ASP A 206 9.63 15.54 4.47
CA ASP A 206 8.18 15.40 4.63
C ASP A 206 7.64 14.09 4.02
N ASN A 207 8.29 13.61 2.96
CA ASN A 207 7.95 12.37 2.29
C ASN A 207 8.69 11.15 2.88
N TYR A 208 9.70 11.34 3.74
CA TYR A 208 10.49 10.24 4.31
C TYR A 208 9.94 9.68 5.61
N ARG A 209 9.97 8.35 5.76
CA ARG A 209 9.61 7.67 7.01
C ARG A 209 10.63 6.59 7.36
N LEU A 210 10.85 6.39 8.66
CA LEU A 210 11.63 5.26 9.17
C LEU A 210 10.76 4.01 9.15
N ILE A 211 11.18 3.01 8.37
CA ILE A 211 10.50 1.72 8.32
C ILE A 211 11.50 0.58 8.46
N CYS A 212 11.03 -0.57 8.91
CA CYS A 212 11.88 -1.76 8.97
C CYS A 212 12.06 -2.34 7.56
N GLY A 213 13.19 -3.02 7.31
CA GLY A 213 13.48 -3.55 5.97
C GLY A 213 12.44 -4.55 5.46
N TRP A 214 11.73 -5.27 6.34
CA TRP A 214 10.60 -6.12 5.91
C TRP A 214 9.46 -5.29 5.33
N ALA A 215 9.09 -4.20 6.02
CA ALA A 215 8.04 -3.31 5.56
C ALA A 215 8.44 -2.63 4.25
N ASN A 216 9.72 -2.25 4.08
CA ASN A 216 10.19 -1.66 2.83
C ASN A 216 10.10 -2.66 1.66
N LYS A 217 10.57 -3.89 1.90
CA LYS A 217 10.50 -4.99 0.93
C LYS A 217 9.07 -5.29 0.51
N VAL A 218 8.12 -5.31 1.46
CA VAL A 218 6.71 -5.63 1.21
C VAL A 218 5.97 -4.45 0.57
N LYS A 219 6.21 -3.22 1.03
CA LYS A 219 5.59 -2.02 0.46
C LYS A 219 6.06 -1.76 -0.95
N SER A 220 7.37 -1.87 -1.20
CA SER A 220 7.97 -1.55 -2.50
C SER A 220 7.46 -0.20 -3.02
N ASN A 221 6.98 -0.14 -4.27
CA ASN A 221 6.33 1.02 -4.86
C ASN A 221 4.79 0.97 -4.80
N HIS A 222 4.20 0.06 -4.03
CA HIS A 222 2.75 -0.09 -4.00
C HIS A 222 2.09 1.02 -3.17
N VAL A 223 1.04 1.62 -3.72
CA VAL A 223 0.22 2.66 -3.06
C VAL A 223 -1.20 2.20 -2.78
N THR A 224 -1.67 1.13 -3.43
CA THR A 224 -2.97 0.50 -3.19
C THR A 224 -2.83 -1.00 -3.00
N GLY A 225 -3.79 -1.63 -2.32
CA GLY A 225 -3.86 -3.08 -2.16
C GLY A 225 -4.06 -3.88 -3.46
N TYR A 226 -4.44 -3.20 -4.55
CA TYR A 226 -4.67 -3.80 -5.87
C TYR A 226 -3.52 -3.58 -6.84
N SER A 227 -2.51 -2.78 -6.47
CA SER A 227 -1.25 -2.70 -7.21
C SER A 227 -0.64 -4.11 -7.34
N PHE A 228 0.11 -4.39 -8.42
CA PHE A 228 0.77 -5.67 -8.66
C PHE A 228 1.71 -6.06 -7.51
N GLY A 229 1.16 -6.66 -6.45
CA GLY A 229 1.89 -7.01 -5.24
C GLY A 229 3.07 -7.95 -5.54
N THR A 230 4.13 -7.83 -4.74
CA THR A 230 5.29 -8.73 -4.71
C THR A 230 5.02 -10.13 -5.27
N LYS A 231 5.73 -10.48 -6.35
CA LYS A 231 5.60 -11.77 -7.05
C LYS A 231 5.69 -12.95 -6.06
N PRO A 232 4.80 -13.96 -6.17
CA PRO A 232 4.93 -15.18 -5.40
C PRO A 232 6.25 -15.88 -5.75
N SER A 233 7.00 -16.28 -4.72
CA SER A 233 8.10 -17.25 -4.86
C SER A 233 7.66 -18.56 -4.23
N GLY A 234 7.61 -19.62 -5.03
CA GLY A 234 7.11 -20.95 -4.65
C GLY A 234 7.97 -21.72 -3.64
N LYS A 235 9.06 -21.14 -3.12
CA LYS A 235 10.05 -21.85 -2.29
C LYS A 235 9.90 -21.72 -0.77
N ASN A 236 8.93 -20.98 -0.21
CA ASN A 236 8.74 -20.94 1.25
C ASN A 236 7.30 -21.26 1.67
N LYS A 237 7.17 -22.12 2.68
CA LYS A 237 5.94 -22.64 3.31
C LYS A 237 5.12 -21.59 4.09
N LEU A 238 5.32 -20.30 3.83
CA LEU A 238 4.57 -19.25 4.51
C LEU A 238 3.18 -19.08 3.88
N TYR A 239 2.16 -19.39 4.68
CA TYR A 239 0.74 -19.17 4.43
C TYR A 239 0.47 -17.70 4.02
N PRO A 240 -0.50 -17.42 3.14
CA PRO A 240 -0.22 -16.91 1.81
C PRO A 240 0.57 -15.60 1.78
N LYS A 241 1.76 -15.66 1.18
CA LYS A 241 2.60 -14.49 0.81
C LYS A 241 1.79 -13.40 0.07
N SER A 242 0.73 -13.77 -0.64
CA SER A 242 -0.10 -12.87 -1.46
C SER A 242 -0.78 -11.75 -0.67
N TYR A 243 -0.83 -11.83 0.66
CA TYR A 243 -1.49 -10.81 1.49
C TYR A 243 -0.55 -9.96 2.33
N TYR A 244 0.78 -10.12 2.27
CA TYR A 244 1.66 -9.30 3.12
C TYR A 244 1.52 -7.82 2.88
N TYR A 245 1.35 -7.40 1.62
CA TYR A 245 1.08 -6.00 1.34
C TYR A 245 -0.26 -5.56 1.94
N TRP A 246 -1.32 -6.38 1.83
CA TRP A 246 -2.60 -6.10 2.47
C TRP A 246 -2.50 -6.00 3.99
N VAL A 247 -1.73 -6.87 4.63
CA VAL A 247 -1.43 -6.81 6.06
C VAL A 247 -0.76 -5.48 6.40
N LEU A 248 0.31 -5.14 5.69
CA LEU A 248 1.06 -3.90 5.89
C LEU A 248 0.20 -2.65 5.65
N ARG A 249 -0.58 -2.63 4.57
CA ARG A 249 -1.51 -1.56 4.18
C ARG A 249 -2.58 -1.36 5.26
N THR A 250 -3.19 -2.45 5.74
CA THR A 250 -4.22 -2.41 6.78
C THR A 250 -3.66 -1.86 8.09
N ILE A 251 -2.48 -2.34 8.53
CA ILE A 251 -1.82 -1.83 9.73
C ILE A 251 -1.43 -0.35 9.55
N GLY A 252 -0.80 0.00 8.43
CA GLY A 252 -0.31 1.34 8.14
C GLY A 252 -1.41 2.40 8.05
N LEU A 253 -2.62 2.02 7.61
CA LEU A 253 -3.79 2.89 7.59
C LEU A 253 -4.52 2.96 8.94
N LYS A 254 -4.74 1.83 9.62
CA LYS A 254 -5.46 1.83 10.90
C LYS A 254 -4.62 2.38 12.05
N ARG A 255 -3.32 2.09 12.07
CA ARG A 255 -2.30 2.57 13.02
C ARG A 255 -2.59 2.31 14.50
N LYS A 256 -3.68 1.60 14.84
CA LYS A 256 -4.08 1.25 16.21
C LYS A 256 -4.69 -0.15 16.26
N CYS A 257 -4.65 -0.75 17.44
CA CYS A 257 -5.40 -1.97 17.73
C CYS A 257 -6.91 -1.68 17.65
N GLU A 258 -7.65 -2.59 17.03
CA GLU A 258 -9.10 -2.47 16.83
C GLU A 258 -9.93 -3.15 17.93
N VAL A 259 -9.29 -3.78 18.92
CA VAL A 259 -10.01 -4.32 20.09
C VAL A 259 -10.56 -3.15 20.94
N PRO A 260 -11.83 -3.19 21.36
CA PRO A 260 -12.43 -2.13 22.17
C PRO A 260 -11.58 -1.77 23.39
N ASN A 261 -11.48 -0.47 23.67
CA ASN A 261 -10.73 0.10 24.81
C ASN A 261 -9.21 -0.11 24.77
N CYS A 262 -8.65 -0.76 23.75
CA CYS A 262 -7.21 -0.87 23.59
C CYS A 262 -6.59 0.48 23.19
N LYS A 263 -5.55 0.92 23.92
CA LYS A 263 -4.79 2.15 23.62
C LYS A 263 -3.53 1.90 22.79
N ASN A 264 -3.25 0.64 22.45
CA ASN A 264 -2.06 0.28 21.69
C ASN A 264 -2.17 0.76 20.24
N ASN A 265 -1.09 1.38 19.77
CA ASN A 265 -0.92 1.94 18.44
C ASN A 265 0.52 1.77 17.98
N ILE A 266 0.82 2.11 16.73
CA ILE A 266 2.16 1.88 16.17
C ILE A 266 3.29 2.62 16.92
N TYR A 267 2.98 3.65 17.71
CA TYR A 267 3.98 4.44 18.45
C TYR A 267 4.34 3.78 19.79
N ASN A 268 3.48 2.93 20.35
CA ASN A 268 3.71 2.29 21.64
C ASN A 268 3.74 0.75 21.58
N SER A 269 3.27 0.13 20.50
CA SER A 269 3.18 -1.32 20.37
C SER A 269 3.45 -1.78 18.94
N GLU A 270 3.90 -3.02 18.80
CA GLU A 270 3.92 -3.67 17.50
C GLU A 270 2.51 -4.13 17.15
N LEU A 271 2.07 -3.79 15.95
CA LEU A 271 0.77 -4.19 15.43
C LEU A 271 0.92 -5.34 14.45
N THR A 272 -0.15 -6.10 14.35
CA THR A 272 -0.26 -7.24 13.45
C THR A 272 -1.73 -7.50 13.13
N VAL A 273 -2.07 -8.59 12.44
CA VAL A 273 -3.46 -8.90 12.07
C VAL A 273 -3.96 -10.24 12.60
N THR A 274 -5.27 -10.35 12.74
CA THR A 274 -6.03 -11.59 12.93
C THR A 274 -7.30 -11.56 12.06
N SER A 275 -8.12 -12.61 12.08
CA SER A 275 -9.45 -12.57 11.48
C SER A 275 -10.47 -12.00 12.47
N SER A 276 -11.28 -11.03 12.05
CA SER A 276 -12.43 -10.52 12.81
C SER A 276 -13.51 -11.57 13.04
N LEU A 277 -13.48 -12.66 12.26
CA LEU A 277 -14.43 -13.78 12.33
C LEU A 277 -13.93 -14.95 13.21
N GLY A 278 -12.77 -14.79 13.85
CA GLY A 278 -12.20 -15.75 14.79
C GLY A 278 -10.91 -16.43 14.30
N ALA A 279 -10.13 -16.95 15.26
CA ALA A 279 -8.77 -17.46 15.06
C ALA A 279 -8.64 -18.63 14.06
N SER A 280 -9.71 -19.38 13.81
CA SER A 280 -9.72 -20.50 12.86
C SER A 280 -10.08 -20.10 11.42
N LYS A 281 -10.51 -18.85 11.19
CA LYS A 281 -10.95 -18.38 9.87
C LYS A 281 -9.78 -17.84 9.06
N SER A 282 -9.87 -17.98 7.74
CA SER A 282 -8.89 -17.39 6.82
C SER A 282 -8.86 -15.87 6.95
N ILE A 283 -7.67 -15.31 6.78
CA ILE A 283 -7.45 -13.87 6.75
C ILE A 283 -7.39 -13.42 5.29
N ASN A 284 -8.21 -12.43 4.96
CA ASN A 284 -8.24 -11.74 3.67
C ASN A 284 -8.51 -10.24 3.93
N PRO A 285 -8.42 -9.36 2.93
CA PRO A 285 -8.58 -7.91 3.13
C PRO A 285 -9.89 -7.49 3.82
N VAL A 286 -10.95 -8.28 3.68
CA VAL A 286 -12.26 -8.03 4.32
C VAL A 286 -12.28 -8.46 5.79
N SER A 287 -11.63 -9.57 6.13
CA SER A 287 -11.66 -10.16 7.47
C SER A 287 -10.46 -9.77 8.34
N MET A 288 -9.44 -9.11 7.79
CA MET A 288 -8.28 -8.63 8.56
C MET A 288 -8.72 -7.67 9.66
N MET A 289 -8.31 -7.93 10.90
CA MET A 289 -8.45 -7.05 12.06
C MET A 289 -7.07 -6.76 12.63
N VAL A 290 -6.74 -5.48 12.84
CA VAL A 290 -5.46 -5.04 13.41
C VAL A 290 -5.48 -5.21 14.92
N ILE A 291 -4.49 -5.91 15.44
CA ILE A 291 -4.34 -6.20 16.86
C ILE A 291 -2.92 -5.92 17.33
N CYS A 292 -2.76 -5.63 18.62
CA CYS A 292 -1.46 -5.61 19.29
C CYS A 292 -1.12 -7.01 19.82
N LYS A 293 0.11 -7.17 20.30
CA LYS A 293 0.58 -8.43 20.92
C LYS A 293 -0.31 -8.90 22.08
N ASP A 294 -0.79 -7.98 22.90
CA ASP A 294 -1.62 -8.30 24.08
C ASP A 294 -3.00 -8.90 23.72
N HIS A 295 -3.45 -8.70 22.48
CA HIS A 295 -4.73 -9.21 21.97
C HIS A 295 -4.54 -10.32 20.93
N ASP A 296 -3.34 -10.91 20.87
CA ASP A 296 -3.07 -12.05 20.02
C ASP A 296 -3.61 -13.34 20.64
N THR A 297 -4.66 -13.90 20.03
CA THR A 297 -5.30 -15.15 20.47
C THR A 297 -5.03 -16.32 19.53
N LEU A 298 -4.10 -16.17 18.58
CA LEU A 298 -3.92 -17.13 17.50
C LEU A 298 -2.91 -18.22 17.87
N ASN A 299 -3.40 -19.46 17.95
CA ASN A 299 -2.54 -20.63 18.10
C ASN A 299 -1.59 -20.79 16.91
N LYS A 300 -0.32 -21.10 17.19
CA LYS A 300 0.74 -21.32 16.18
C LYS A 300 0.96 -20.11 15.25
N ARG A 301 0.78 -18.88 15.76
CA ARG A 301 1.16 -17.65 15.04
C ARG A 301 2.66 -17.57 14.81
N TYR A 302 3.41 -17.82 15.86
CA TYR A 302 4.85 -17.68 15.92
C TYR A 302 5.52 -18.99 15.51
N LEU A 303 6.29 -18.93 14.43
CA LEU A 303 7.03 -20.07 13.87
C LEU A 303 8.51 -19.92 14.20
N LYS A 304 9.20 -21.03 14.49
CA LYS A 304 10.64 -20.99 14.74
C LYS A 304 11.35 -20.56 13.46
N ARG A 305 12.22 -19.55 13.55
CA ARG A 305 12.88 -18.92 12.37
C ARG A 305 13.58 -19.94 11.48
N ASP A 306 14.32 -20.89 12.07
CA ASP A 306 15.10 -21.90 11.35
C ASP A 306 14.23 -22.91 10.57
N THR A 307 12.90 -22.89 10.76
CA THR A 307 11.96 -23.72 9.98
C THR A 307 11.41 -23.01 8.74
N LEU A 308 11.81 -21.75 8.51
CA LEU A 308 11.29 -20.87 7.46
C LEU A 308 12.27 -20.65 6.29
N GLU A 309 13.53 -21.08 6.46
CA GLU A 309 14.59 -21.03 5.44
C GLU A 309 14.35 -22.02 4.30
#